data_AF-A0A2V5X459-F1
#
_entry.id   AF-A0A2V5X459-F1
#
_cell.length_a   1.000
_cell.length_b   1.000
_cell.length_c   1.000
_cell.angle_alpha   90.00
_cell.angle_beta   90.00
_cell.angle_gamma   90.00
#
_symmetry.space_group_name_H-M   'P 1'
#
loop_
_entity.id
_entity.type
_entity.pdbx_description
1 polymer ?
#
loop_
_entity_poly.entity_id
_entity_poly.type
_entity_poly.pdbx_seq_one_letter_code
_entity_poly.pdbx_strand_id
1 'polypeptide(L)'
;HTQVVHAFTSYTFNGYETDSGDLPRITGQKLSAIKNATKAVLAGEYPAFFGGSWHPFMNQDHLDAKNVLSFVDGHVGFVKTYWDGVAGSQPRNYEPPPGYDYNWDGQ
;
A
#
# COMPACT_ATOMS: atom_id res chain seq x y z
N HIS A 1 6.25 -29.07 4.63
CA HIS A 1 6.33 -27.63 4.29
C HIS A 1 6.97 -26.92 5.46
N THR A 2 8.22 -26.48 5.30
CA THR A 2 8.96 -25.79 6.36
C THR A 2 8.63 -24.31 6.28
N GLN A 3 7.96 -23.79 7.30
CA GLN A 3 7.60 -22.38 7.39
C GLN A 3 8.86 -21.56 7.68
N VAL A 4 9.25 -20.69 6.75
CA VAL A 4 10.40 -19.81 6.89
C VAL A 4 10.00 -18.64 7.79
N VAL A 5 10.80 -18.43 8.85
CA VAL A 5 10.89 -17.27 9.76
C VAL A 5 9.72 -16.27 9.66
N HIS A 6 8.84 -16.29 10.66
CA HIS A 6 7.87 -15.23 10.86
C HIS A 6 8.59 -13.95 11.30
N ALA A 7 8.65 -12.94 10.44
CA ALA A 7 8.70 -11.56 10.91
C ALA A 7 7.24 -11.13 11.14
N PHE A 8 6.91 -10.62 12.33
CA PHE A 8 5.57 -10.09 12.66
C PHE A 8 5.25 -8.78 11.91
N THR A 9 5.77 -8.61 10.70
CA THR A 9 5.67 -7.42 9.84
C THR A 9 4.76 -7.69 8.65
N SER A 10 3.72 -8.52 8.82
CA SER A 10 2.81 -8.88 7.74
C SER A 10 2.00 -7.70 7.23
N TYR A 11 1.78 -6.72 8.11
CA TYR A 11 1.12 -5.46 7.82
C TYR A 11 2.09 -4.31 8.05
N THR A 12 2.04 -3.35 7.14
CA THR A 12 2.77 -2.09 7.24
C THR A 12 1.75 -0.96 7.32
N PHE A 13 1.91 -0.11 8.34
CA PHE A 13 1.11 1.10 8.46
C PHE A 13 1.47 2.05 7.33
N ASN A 14 0.49 2.82 6.85
CA ASN A 14 0.72 3.95 5.96
C ASN A 14 1.34 5.14 6.73
N GLY A 15 2.47 4.82 7.38
CA GLY A 15 3.43 5.70 8.05
C GLY A 15 4.84 5.10 8.04
N TYR A 16 5.10 4.23 7.05
CA TYR A 16 6.44 3.76 6.71
C TYR A 16 7.25 4.84 5.98
N GLU A 17 6.69 6.06 5.82
CA GLU A 17 7.27 7.20 5.09
C GLU A 17 8.30 8.02 5.87
N THR A 18 8.86 7.51 6.96
CA THR A 18 9.78 8.31 7.79
C THR A 18 11.19 8.46 7.17
N ASP A 19 11.43 7.91 5.97
CA ASP A 19 12.67 8.08 5.22
C ASP A 19 12.56 9.24 4.20
N SER A 20 13.68 9.91 3.92
CA SER A 20 13.73 11.19 3.18
C SER A 20 13.29 11.16 1.71
N GLY A 21 12.95 9.99 1.17
CA GLY A 21 12.50 9.81 -0.22
C GLY A 21 11.05 9.35 -0.36
N ASP A 22 10.32 9.19 0.75
CA ASP A 22 8.94 8.72 0.71
C ASP A 22 7.96 9.85 0.42
N LEU A 23 6.84 9.50 -0.22
CA LEU A 23 5.74 10.43 -0.43
C LEU A 23 5.23 10.96 0.93
N PRO A 24 4.94 12.26 1.07
CA PRO A 24 4.19 12.76 2.22
C PRO A 24 2.77 12.18 2.17
N ARG A 25 2.45 11.27 3.09
CA ARG A 25 1.12 10.61 3.15
C ARG A 25 0.28 11.13 4.32
N ILE A 26 -0.53 10.26 4.91
CA ILE A 26 -1.51 10.58 5.95
C ILE A 26 -0.93 10.58 7.37
N THR A 27 0.35 10.23 7.54
CA THR A 27 1.03 10.22 8.84
C THR A 27 0.97 11.58 9.52
N GLY A 28 0.51 11.58 10.77
CA GLY A 28 0.38 12.81 11.58
C GLY A 28 -0.77 13.73 11.15
N GLN A 29 -1.50 13.42 10.07
CA GLN A 29 -2.69 14.17 9.70
C GLN A 29 -3.85 13.87 10.65
N LYS A 30 -4.70 14.88 10.89
CA LYS A 30 -5.98 14.66 11.57
C LYS A 30 -6.92 13.92 10.62
N LEU A 31 -7.76 13.03 11.15
CA LEU A 31 -8.79 12.34 10.35
C LEU A 31 -9.66 13.31 9.54
N SER A 32 -9.97 14.49 10.10
CA SER A 32 -10.76 15.54 9.42
C SER A 32 -10.07 16.18 8.21
N ALA A 33 -8.76 15.97 8.03
CA ALA A 33 -7.99 16.48 6.88
C ALA A 33 -7.97 15.50 5.70
N ILE A 34 -8.37 14.24 5.91
CA ILE A 34 -8.43 13.19 4.88
C ILE A 34 -9.72 13.37 4.08
N LYS A 35 -9.60 13.67 2.79
CA LYS A 35 -10.77 13.95 1.93
C LYS A 35 -11.45 12.68 1.47
N ASN A 36 -10.66 11.68 1.09
CA ASN A 36 -11.14 10.42 0.52
C ASN A 36 -10.85 9.25 1.46
N ALA A 37 -11.46 9.25 2.64
CA ALA A 37 -11.22 8.22 3.68
C ALA A 37 -11.51 6.77 3.22
N THR A 38 -12.38 6.58 2.23
CA THR A 38 -12.71 5.28 1.62
C THR A 38 -11.64 4.78 0.63
N LYS A 39 -10.66 5.61 0.25
CA LYS A 39 -9.53 5.22 -0.61
C LYS A 39 -8.18 5.41 0.05
N ALA A 40 -8.11 6.27 1.06
CA ALA A 40 -6.92 6.52 1.85
C ALA A 40 -6.49 5.24 2.57
N VAL A 41 -5.37 4.65 2.14
CA VAL A 41 -4.82 3.46 2.80
C VAL A 41 -4.34 3.84 4.20
N LEU A 42 -4.75 3.07 5.20
CA LEU A 42 -4.29 3.20 6.58
C LEU A 42 -3.22 2.16 6.90
N ALA A 43 -3.42 0.92 6.48
CA ALA A 43 -2.42 -0.14 6.55
C ALA A 43 -2.62 -1.12 5.39
N GLY A 44 -1.57 -1.85 5.03
CA GLY A 44 -1.64 -2.86 3.97
C GLY A 44 -0.69 -4.01 4.22
N GLU A 45 -0.92 -5.11 3.51
CA GLU A 45 0.08 -6.18 3.43
C GLU A 45 1.42 -5.62 2.92
N TYR A 46 2.52 -6.03 3.55
CA TYR A 46 3.88 -5.63 3.14
C TYR A 46 4.14 -5.67 1.62
N PRO A 47 3.80 -6.76 0.89
CA PRO A 47 4.03 -6.83 -0.56
C PRO A 47 3.34 -5.74 -1.39
N ALA A 48 2.25 -5.13 -0.91
CA ALA A 48 1.57 -4.06 -1.64
C ALA A 48 2.51 -2.88 -1.92
N PHE A 49 3.33 -2.50 -0.94
CA PHE A 49 4.22 -1.35 -1.05
C PHE A 49 5.34 -1.52 -2.09
N PHE A 50 5.53 -2.73 -2.62
CA PHE A 50 6.61 -3.09 -3.54
C PHE A 50 6.10 -3.76 -4.84
N GLY A 51 4.79 -3.75 -5.09
CA GLY A 51 4.23 -4.31 -6.32
C GLY A 51 4.27 -5.83 -6.36
N GLY A 52 4.16 -6.49 -5.20
CA GLY A 52 4.01 -7.93 -5.10
C GLY A 52 2.69 -8.35 -4.47
N SER A 53 2.54 -9.65 -4.23
CA SER A 53 1.34 -10.22 -3.61
C SER A 53 1.63 -11.52 -2.90
N TRP A 54 0.86 -11.84 -1.87
CA TRP A 54 0.79 -13.19 -1.30
C TRP A 54 -0.40 -14.01 -1.85
N HIS A 55 -1.27 -13.39 -2.64
CA HIS A 55 -2.55 -13.95 -3.08
C HIS A 55 -2.86 -13.65 -4.58
N PRO A 56 -2.44 -14.49 -5.53
CA PRO A 56 -1.44 -15.54 -5.42
C PRO A 56 -0.05 -14.95 -5.17
N PHE A 57 0.90 -15.80 -4.75
CA PHE A 57 2.28 -15.36 -4.56
C PHE A 57 2.85 -14.75 -5.86
N MET A 58 3.22 -13.48 -5.79
CA MET A 58 3.92 -12.72 -6.82
C MET A 58 5.10 -12.01 -6.14
N ASN A 59 6.26 -12.01 -6.79
CA ASN A 59 7.40 -11.21 -6.34
C ASN A 59 7.10 -9.72 -6.52
N GLN A 60 8.08 -8.85 -6.27
CA GLN A 60 7.96 -7.41 -6.51
C GLN A 60 7.92 -7.11 -8.02
N ASP A 61 7.61 -5.86 -8.39
CA ASP A 61 7.62 -5.38 -9.78
C ASP A 61 6.54 -6.01 -10.68
N HIS A 62 5.33 -6.16 -10.15
CA HIS A 62 4.16 -6.61 -10.91
C HIS A 62 3.03 -5.57 -10.93
N LEU A 63 2.53 -5.31 -12.15
CA LEU A 63 1.31 -4.53 -12.35
C LEU A 63 0.10 -5.30 -11.81
N ASP A 64 -0.81 -4.59 -11.12
CA ASP A 64 -2.08 -5.12 -10.62
C ASP A 64 -1.95 -6.26 -9.60
N ALA A 65 -0.83 -6.34 -8.89
CA ALA A 65 -0.66 -7.30 -7.81
C ALA A 65 -1.71 -7.05 -6.72
N LYS A 66 -2.49 -8.07 -6.34
CA LYS A 66 -3.62 -7.89 -5.40
C LYS A 66 -3.17 -8.06 -3.96
N ASN A 67 -3.59 -7.15 -3.08
CA ASN A 67 -3.24 -7.18 -1.67
C ASN A 67 -4.44 -6.81 -0.80
N VAL A 68 -4.41 -7.25 0.45
CA VAL A 68 -5.35 -6.79 1.48
C VAL A 68 -4.88 -5.43 1.99
N LEU A 69 -5.73 -4.42 1.81
CA LEU A 69 -5.54 -3.06 2.32
C LEU A 69 -6.66 -2.73 3.31
N SER A 70 -6.33 -1.98 4.35
CA SER A 70 -7.29 -1.32 5.24
C SER A 70 -7.26 0.18 5.01
N PHE A 71 -8.41 0.82 5.17
CA PHE A 71 -8.61 2.23 4.83
C PHE A 71 -8.93 3.08 6.05
N VAL A 72 -8.83 4.40 5.90
CA VAL A 72 -9.02 5.37 6.99
C VAL A 72 -10.44 5.33 7.58
N ASP A 73 -11.46 5.01 6.77
CA ASP A 73 -12.83 4.82 7.24
C ASP A 73 -13.07 3.47 7.96
N GLY A 74 -12.04 2.62 8.05
CA GLY A 74 -12.03 1.37 8.79
C GLY A 74 -12.42 0.11 8.00
N HIS A 75 -12.79 0.22 6.72
CA HIS A 75 -13.04 -0.98 5.92
C HIS A 75 -11.74 -1.64 5.44
N VAL A 76 -11.85 -2.88 4.99
CA VAL A 76 -10.77 -3.64 4.35
C VAL A 76 -11.19 -4.06 2.95
N GLY A 77 -10.25 -4.09 2.03
CA GLY A 77 -10.49 -4.46 0.63
C GLY A 77 -9.37 -5.32 0.07
N PHE A 78 -9.72 -6.18 -0.89
CA PHE A 78 -8.75 -6.91 -1.69
C PHE A 78 -8.53 -6.17 -3.00
N VAL A 79 -7.48 -5.34 -3.02
CA VAL A 79 -7.31 -4.26 -4.00
C VAL A 79 -6.10 -4.53 -4.87
N LYS A 80 -6.19 -4.15 -6.14
CA LYS A 80 -5.06 -4.17 -7.07
C LYS A 80 -4.11 -3.04 -6.73
N THR A 81 -2.83 -3.33 -6.62
CA THR A 81 -1.80 -2.32 -6.44
C THR A 81 -1.17 -1.98 -7.79
N TYR A 82 -1.06 -0.69 -8.07
CA TYR A 82 -0.45 -0.19 -9.30
C TYR A 82 1.07 -0.24 -9.21
N TRP A 83 1.73 -0.72 -10.27
CA TRP A 83 3.18 -0.58 -10.46
C TRP A 83 3.43 0.00 -11.85
N ASP A 84 4.33 0.98 -11.94
CA ASP A 84 4.52 1.83 -13.13
C ASP A 84 5.34 1.20 -14.27
N GLY A 85 5.85 -0.02 -14.10
CA GLY A 85 6.66 -0.69 -15.11
C GLY A 85 8.16 -0.37 -15.04
N VAL A 86 8.60 0.52 -14.15
CA VAL A 86 10.01 0.92 -14.02
C VAL A 86 10.70 0.00 -13.01
N ALA A 87 11.71 -0.74 -13.46
CA ALA A 87 12.45 -1.67 -12.62
C ALA A 87 13.00 -1.00 -11.35
N GLY A 88 12.73 -1.58 -10.18
CA GLY A 88 13.11 -1.04 -8.88
C GLY A 88 12.28 0.15 -8.40
N SER A 89 11.27 0.60 -9.15
CA SER A 89 10.26 1.50 -8.62
C SER A 89 9.36 0.77 -7.63
N GLN A 90 8.81 1.51 -6.67
CA GLN A 90 8.00 0.94 -5.61
C GLN A 90 6.65 1.66 -5.63
N PRO A 91 5.51 0.94 -5.66
CA PRO A 91 4.18 1.55 -5.64
C PRO A 91 3.96 2.57 -4.53
N ARG A 92 4.69 2.42 -3.42
CA ARG A 92 4.66 3.34 -2.28
C ARG A 92 5.23 4.75 -2.56
N ASN A 93 5.91 4.95 -3.69
CA ASN A 93 6.61 6.19 -4.04
C ASN A 93 5.81 7.10 -4.98
N TYR A 94 4.63 6.68 -5.44
CA TYR A 94 3.76 7.47 -6.33
C TYR A 94 2.29 7.14 -6.08
N GLU A 95 1.40 8.08 -6.38
CA GLU A 95 -0.03 7.79 -6.40
C GLU A 95 -0.39 6.89 -7.58
N PRO A 96 -1.33 5.94 -7.41
CA PRO A 96 -1.85 5.20 -8.54
C PRO A 96 -2.63 6.13 -9.49
N PRO A 97 -2.72 5.79 -10.79
CA PRO A 97 -3.52 6.57 -11.73
C PRO A 97 -5.03 6.47 -11.39
N PRO A 98 -5.86 7.37 -11.94
CA PRO A 98 -7.31 7.29 -11.78
C PRO A 98 -7.85 5.91 -12.20
N GLY A 99 -8.74 5.35 -11.38
CA GLY A 99 -9.36 4.04 -11.61
C GLY A 99 -8.95 2.95 -10.62
N TYR A 100 -7.90 3.19 -9.83
CA TYR A 100 -7.59 2.34 -8.68
C TYR A 100 -8.45 2.69 -7.46
N ASP A 101 -8.68 1.69 -6.61
CA ASP A 101 -9.56 1.78 -5.43
C ASP A 101 -8.82 2.24 -4.17
N TYR A 102 -7.63 2.81 -4.31
CA TYR A 102 -6.83 3.29 -3.20
C TYR A 102 -6.04 4.55 -3.59
N ASN A 103 -5.59 5.29 -2.60
CA ASN A 103 -4.56 6.33 -2.70
C ASN A 103 -3.72 6.36 -1.42
N TRP A 104 -2.53 6.95 -1.50
CA TRP A 104 -1.60 7.01 -0.39
C TRP A 104 -1.73 8.31 0.41
N ASP A 105 -2.02 9.43 -0.25
CA ASP A 105 -2.11 10.79 0.31
C ASP A 105 -3.47 11.16 0.92
N GLY A 106 -4.50 10.34 0.68
CA GLY A 106 -5.86 10.57 1.16
C GLY A 106 -6.62 11.73 0.51
N GLN A 107 -6.17 12.21 -0.65
CA GLN A 107 -6.80 13.31 -1.41
C GLN A 107 -7.93 12.85 -2.32
#